data_AF-S4PLR7-F1
#
_entry.id   AF-S4PLR7-F1
#
_cell.length_a   1.000
_cell.length_b   1.000
_cell.length_c   1.000
_cell.angle_alpha   90.00
_cell.angle_beta   90.00
_cell.angle_gamma   90.00
#
_symmetry.space_group_name_H-M   'P 1'
#
loop_
_entity.id
_entity.type
_entity.pdbx_description
1 polymer ?
#
loop_
_entity_poly.entity_id
_entity_poly.type
_entity_poly.pdbx_seq_one_letter_code
_entity_poly.pdbx_strand_id
1 'polypeptide(L)'
;EKLDRIGEYLFQKASRDIYRRRHGFVIIAMEAMDQLLLACHSQTLNLFVESFLKMVQKLLESTDPQLQILATQSFVRFANIEEDTPSYHRR
;
A
#
# COMPACT_ATOMS: atom_id res chain seq x y z
N GLU A 1 -0.43 4.75 15.30
CA GLU A 1 0.53 5.89 15.33
C GLU A 1 1.86 5.61 14.63
N LYS A 2 2.69 4.62 15.06
CA LYS A 2 3.97 4.33 14.38
C LYS A 2 3.79 3.79 12.97
N LEU A 3 2.85 2.86 12.78
CA LEU A 3 2.52 2.26 11.48
C LEU A 3 2.06 3.34 10.49
N ASP A 4 1.21 4.26 10.95
CA ASP A 4 0.68 5.36 10.12
C ASP A 4 1.81 6.29 9.65
N ARG A 5 2.75 6.63 10.54
CA ARG A 5 3.95 7.42 10.17
C ARG A 5 4.81 6.70 9.14
N ILE A 6 4.94 5.38 9.24
CA ILE A 6 5.68 4.56 8.27
C ILE A 6 4.95 4.57 6.92
N GLY A 7 3.64 4.34 6.91
CA GLY A 7 2.81 4.36 5.69
C GLY A 7 2.91 5.69 4.95
N GLU A 8 2.74 6.80 5.67
CA GLU A 8 2.85 8.15 5.09
C GLU A 8 4.27 8.43 4.58
N TYR A 9 5.30 8.04 5.34
CA TYR A 9 6.68 8.21 4.90
C TYR A 9 6.98 7.43 3.62
N LEU A 10 6.56 6.16 3.54
CA LEU A 10 6.73 5.31 2.37
C LEU A 10 6.00 5.90 1.16
N PHE A 11 4.75 6.37 1.35
CA PHE A 11 3.97 7.06 0.33
C PHE A 11 4.70 8.28 -0.24
N GLN A 12 5.15 9.18 0.63
CA GLN A 12 5.87 10.39 0.20
C GLN A 12 7.21 10.06 -0.46
N LYS A 13 7.92 9.04 0.04
CA LYS A 13 9.20 8.62 -0.50
C LYS A 13 9.05 8.06 -1.91
N ALA A 14 8.17 7.08 -2.11
CA ALA A 14 7.97 6.50 -3.43
C ALA A 14 7.39 7.53 -4.40
N SER A 15 6.51 8.43 -3.96
CA SER A 15 6.01 9.55 -4.78
C SER A 15 7.13 10.39 -5.39
N ARG A 16 8.20 10.68 -4.62
CA ARG A 16 9.39 11.37 -5.14
C ARG A 16 10.20 10.50 -6.09
N ASP A 17 10.30 9.20 -5.81
CA ASP A 17 11.08 8.27 -6.62
C ASP A 17 10.39 7.95 -7.96
N ILE A 18 9.05 7.97 -8.03
CA ILE A 18 8.27 7.94 -9.28
C ILE A 18 8.64 9.12 -10.17
N TYR A 19 8.60 10.35 -9.63
CA TYR A 19 8.95 11.55 -10.39
C TYR A 19 10.40 11.50 -10.91
N ARG A 20 11.31 10.92 -10.12
CA ARG A 20 12.72 10.74 -10.47
C ARG A 20 12.99 9.51 -11.35
N ARG A 21 11.96 8.78 -11.76
CA ARG A 21 12.04 7.53 -12.55
C ARG A 21 12.94 6.45 -11.92
N ARG A 22 12.96 6.37 -10.59
CA ARG A 22 13.73 5.38 -9.83
C ARG A 22 12.85 4.20 -9.44
N HIS A 23 12.37 3.46 -10.44
CA HIS A 23 11.31 2.46 -10.23
C HIS A 23 11.71 1.34 -9.27
N GLY A 24 13.00 0.99 -9.18
CA GLY A 24 13.49 0.02 -8.19
C GLY A 24 13.15 0.41 -6.74
N PHE A 25 13.25 1.69 -6.37
CA PHE A 25 12.87 2.14 -5.02
C PHE A 25 11.36 2.16 -4.81
N VAL A 26 10.59 2.40 -5.88
CA VAL A 26 9.13 2.35 -5.84
C VAL A 26 8.64 0.92 -5.60
N ILE A 27 9.26 -0.06 -6.27
CA ILE A 27 8.98 -1.49 -6.08
C ILE A 27 9.26 -1.90 -4.63
N ILE A 28 10.45 -1.57 -4.10
CA ILE A 28 10.81 -1.89 -2.71
C ILE A 28 9.84 -1.25 -1.71
N ALA A 29 9.44 0.00 -1.94
CA ALA A 29 8.47 0.67 -1.07
C ALA A 29 7.11 -0.05 -1.10
N MET A 30 6.65 -0.47 -2.28
CA MET A 30 5.39 -1.19 -2.43
C MET A 30 5.42 -2.56 -1.76
N GLU A 31 6.50 -3.32 -1.95
CA GLU A 31 6.73 -4.61 -1.29
C GLU A 31 6.75 -4.47 0.23
N ALA A 32 7.39 -3.42 0.75
CA ALA A 32 7.39 -3.14 2.19
C ALA A 32 5.98 -2.85 2.72
N MET A 33 5.17 -2.10 1.97
CA MET A 33 3.78 -1.84 2.36
C MET A 33 2.92 -3.10 2.33
N ASP A 34 3.09 -3.98 1.32
CA ASP A 34 2.40 -5.27 1.24
C ASP A 34 2.73 -6.17 2.44
N GLN A 35 4.00 -6.27 2.81
CA GLN A 35 4.42 -7.06 3.96
C GLN A 35 3.86 -6.52 5.28
N LEU A 36 3.78 -5.20 5.42
CA LEU A 36 3.17 -4.56 6.59
C LEU A 36 1.66 -4.80 6.66
N LEU A 37 0.95 -4.81 5.52
CA LEU A 37 -0.47 -5.18 5.46
C LEU A 37 -0.69 -6.61 5.93
N LEU A 38 0.12 -7.57 5.45
CA LEU A 38 0.02 -8.98 5.84
C LEU A 38 0.37 -9.21 7.32
N ALA A 39 1.33 -8.45 7.86
CA ALA A 39 1.76 -8.62 9.25
C ALA A 39 0.77 -8.01 10.26
N CYS A 40 -0.07 -7.06 9.84
CA CYS A 40 -0.97 -6.33 10.73
C CYS A 40 -2.41 -6.82 10.55
N HIS A 41 -3.00 -7.47 11.56
CA HIS A 41 -4.41 -7.91 11.57
C HIS A 41 -5.31 -7.06 12.50
N SER A 42 -4.85 -5.86 12.89
CA SER A 42 -5.49 -5.06 13.96
C SER A 42 -6.41 -3.96 13.42
N GLN A 43 -7.44 -3.60 14.19
CA GLN A 43 -8.33 -2.44 13.99
C GLN A 43 -7.58 -1.09 13.82
N THR A 44 -6.27 -1.04 14.09
CA THR A 44 -5.40 0.13 13.84
C THR A 44 -5.00 0.31 12.37
N LEU A 45 -5.46 -0.56 11.47
CA LEU A 45 -5.11 -0.52 10.04
C LEU A 45 -5.67 0.67 9.25
N ASN A 46 -6.73 1.35 9.72
CA ASN A 46 -7.49 2.27 8.86
C ASN A 46 -6.64 3.37 8.20
N LEU A 47 -5.72 4.00 8.94
CA LEU A 47 -4.87 5.08 8.40
C LEU A 47 -3.71 4.55 7.55
N PHE A 48 -3.13 3.40 7.92
CA PHE A 48 -2.09 2.77 7.10
C PHE A 48 -2.64 2.25 5.77
N VAL A 49 -3.84 1.64 5.80
CA VAL A 49 -4.58 1.22 4.60
C VAL A 49 -4.88 2.43 3.72
N GLU A 50 -5.20 3.59 4.30
CA GLU A 50 -5.37 4.83 3.52
C GLU A 50 -4.07 5.22 2.78
N SER A 51 -2.92 5.24 3.46
CA SER A 51 -1.62 5.52 2.81
C SER A 51 -1.29 4.50 1.72
N PHE A 52 -1.62 3.22 1.95
CA PHE A 52 -1.46 2.16 0.97
C PHE A 52 -2.34 2.38 -0.27
N LEU A 53 -3.63 2.64 -0.09
CA LEU A 53 -4.56 2.86 -1.20
C LEU A 53 -4.19 4.12 -2.00
N LYS A 54 -3.71 5.17 -1.34
CA LYS A 54 -3.14 6.36 -2.01
C LYS A 54 -1.93 6.01 -2.88
N MET A 55 -1.05 5.11 -2.41
CA MET A 55 0.07 4.62 -3.22
C MET A 55 -0.44 3.87 -4.45
N VAL A 56 -1.34 2.90 -4.26
CA VAL A 56 -1.93 2.11 -5.35
C VAL A 56 -2.56 3.02 -6.40
N GLN A 57 -3.41 3.96 -5.99
CA GLN A 57 -4.04 4.93 -6.89
C GLN A 57 -2.98 5.69 -7.69
N LYS A 58 -1.96 6.23 -7.02
CA LYS A 58 -0.91 7.01 -7.68
C LYS A 58 -0.13 6.22 -8.72
N LEU A 59 0.11 4.94 -8.46
CA LEU A 59 0.80 4.04 -9.39
C LEU A 59 -0.09 3.67 -10.59
N LEU A 60 -1.41 3.51 -10.37
CA LEU A 60 -2.37 3.28 -11.46
C LEU A 60 -2.55 4.50 -12.37
N GLU A 61 -2.47 5.71 -11.81
CA GLU A 61 -2.53 6.97 -12.55
C GLU A 61 -1.21 7.32 -13.29
N SER A 62 -0.14 6.53 -13.08
CA SER A 62 1.10 6.65 -13.83
C SER A 62 0.90 6.29 -15.30
N THR A 63 1.68 6.89 -16.19
CA THR A 63 1.75 6.49 -17.61
C THR A 63 2.67 5.29 -17.86
N ASP A 64 3.35 4.80 -16.83
CA ASP A 64 4.23 3.63 -16.89
C ASP A 64 3.44 2.32 -16.64
N PRO A 65 3.34 1.42 -17.64
CA PRO A 65 2.64 0.15 -17.50
C PRO A 65 3.18 -0.75 -16.39
N GLN A 66 4.48 -0.71 -16.09
CA GLN A 66 5.06 -1.54 -15.03
C GLN A 66 4.58 -1.11 -13.65
N LEU A 67 4.43 0.19 -13.43
CA LEU A 67 3.90 0.73 -12.17
C LEU A 67 2.41 0.39 -12.02
N GLN A 68 1.64 0.42 -13.11
CA GLN A 68 0.25 -0.01 -13.11
C GLN A 68 0.12 -1.51 -12.74
N ILE A 69 0.93 -2.37 -13.36
CA ILE A 69 0.94 -3.82 -13.06
C ILE A 69 1.28 -4.07 -11.59
N LEU A 70 2.32 -3.41 -11.06
CA LEU A 70 2.73 -3.51 -9.67
C LEU A 70 1.56 -3.15 -8.73
N ALA A 71 0.88 -2.04 -9.01
CA ALA A 71 -0.25 -1.57 -8.22
C ALA A 71 -1.43 -2.54 -8.26
N THR A 72 -1.81 -3.04 -9.44
CA THR A 72 -2.90 -4.01 -9.59
C THR A 72 -2.59 -5.30 -8.85
N GLN A 73 -1.37 -5.83 -8.96
CA GLN A 73 -0.98 -7.06 -8.26
C GLN A 73 -1.03 -6.90 -6.74
N SER A 74 -0.52 -5.79 -6.22
CA SER A 74 -0.57 -5.49 -4.79
C SER A 74 -2.02 -5.31 -4.30
N PHE A 75 -2.86 -4.61 -5.05
CA PHE A 75 -4.27 -4.43 -4.70
C PHE A 75 -5.05 -5.75 -4.69
N VAL A 76 -4.79 -6.64 -5.66
CA VAL A 76 -5.39 -7.99 -5.67
C VAL A 76 -4.96 -8.79 -4.44
N ARG A 77 -3.69 -8.69 -4.03
CA ARG A 77 -3.24 -9.32 -2.77
C ARG A 77 -4.00 -8.76 -1.58
N PHE A 78 -4.08 -7.43 -1.46
CA PHE A 78 -4.82 -6.75 -0.40
C PHE A 78 -6.29 -7.18 -0.33
N ALA A 79 -6.99 -7.23 -1.47
CA ALA A 79 -8.40 -7.61 -1.54
C ALA A 79 -8.67 -9.08 -1.15
N ASN A 80 -7.66 -9.94 -1.25
CA ASN A 80 -7.74 -11.35 -0.87
C ASN A 80 -7.24 -11.62 0.57
N ILE A 81 -6.82 -10.59 1.32
CA ILE A 81 -6.53 -10.77 2.75
C ILE A 81 -7.86 -11.07 3.45
N GLU A 82 -8.03 -12.30 3.94
CA GLU A 82 -9.21 -12.70 4.70
C GLU A 82 -9.32 -11.81 5.96
N GLU A 83 -10.42 -11.08 6.12
CA GLU A 83 -10.75 -10.45 7.39
C GLU A 83 -11.08 -11.57 8.40
N ASP A 84 -10.08 -12.02 9.16
CA ASP A 84 -10.19 -13.04 10.22
C ASP A 84 -11.25 -12.71 11.29
N THR A 85 -11.81 -11.51 11.28
CA THR A 85 -12.94 -11.12 12.11
C THR A 85 -14.16 -10.83 11.23
N PRO A 86 -15.21 -11.66 11.29
CA PRO A 86 -16.40 -11.40 10.51
C PRO A 86 -17.01 -10.04 10.83
N SER A 87 -17.35 -9.29 9.77
CA SER A 87 -17.85 -7.91 9.82
C SER A 87 -19.04 -7.69 10.77
N TYR A 88 -19.79 -8.74 11.11
CA TYR A 88 -20.93 -8.68 12.04
C TYR A 88 -20.57 -8.47 13.53
N HIS A 89 -19.29 -8.54 13.92
CA HIS A 89 -18.85 -8.13 15.26
C HIS A 89 -18.49 -6.64 15.38
N ARG A 90 -18.55 -5.85 14.30
CA ARG A 90 -18.48 -4.38 14.36
C ARG A 90 -19.86 -3.82 14.71
N ARG A 91 -20.25 -3.86 15.98
CA ARG A 91 -21.37 -3.07 16.52
C ARG A 91 -20.90 -2.23 17.69
#